data_AF-A0A4Q6BBR2-F1
#
_entry.id   AF-A0A4Q6BBR2-F1
#
_cell.length_a   1.000
_cell.length_b   1.000
_cell.length_c   1.000
_cell.angle_alpha   90.00
_cell.angle_beta   90.00
_cell.angle_gamma   90.00
#
_symmetry.space_group_name_H-M   'P 1'
#
loop_
_entity.id
_entity.type
_entity.pdbx_description
1 polymer ?
#
loop_
_entity_poly.entity_id
_entity_poly.type
_entity_poly.pdbx_seq_one_letter_code
_entity_poly.pdbx_strand_id
1 'polypeptide(L)'
;MKPLLLVCFVLVMQMAFGQSLDYISVRKANGRVLKNVYAGSNVLLQLTDGSYLQGPVKAVRNDSLFVILYDIRYYPTNFGTYVRDTITTSVIGARFQDIKRIHLQQRKGFLKRVSGPLLMIGGGGYIALNVLNGGFYNDSVTSPGNLRKIGTAAGVFGLGFLLHKLFASDGFSKPKHNIVYVDL
;
A
#
# COMPACT_ATOMS: atom_id res chain seq x y z
N MET A 1 -53.64 -27.13 14.30
CA MET A 1 -52.66 -26.15 14.84
C MET A 1 -51.25 -26.34 14.26
N LYS A 2 -50.72 -27.57 14.15
CA LYS A 2 -49.39 -27.84 13.58
C LYS A 2 -49.13 -27.34 12.12
N PRO A 3 -50.07 -27.44 11.16
CA PRO A 3 -49.78 -26.99 9.79
C PRO A 3 -49.74 -25.46 9.65
N LEU A 4 -50.49 -24.72 10.47
CA LEU A 4 -50.51 -23.27 10.45
C LEU A 4 -49.16 -22.66 10.84
N LEU A 5 -48.50 -23.28 11.84
CA LEU A 5 -47.21 -22.82 12.36
C LEU A 5 -46.08 -23.03 11.34
N LEU A 6 -46.17 -24.10 10.54
CA LEU A 6 -45.23 -24.37 9.46
C LEU A 6 -45.38 -23.39 8.30
N VAL A 7 -46.61 -22.99 7.96
CA VAL A 7 -46.87 -21.95 6.94
C VAL A 7 -46.36 -20.57 7.39
N CYS A 8 -46.57 -20.20 8.66
CA CYS A 8 -46.00 -18.97 9.20
C CYS A 8 -44.47 -18.97 9.18
N PHE A 9 -43.83 -20.10 9.49
CA PHE A 9 -42.37 -20.22 9.47
C PHE A 9 -41.78 -20.06 8.06
N VAL A 10 -42.43 -20.63 7.03
CA VAL A 10 -42.00 -20.49 5.63
C VAL A 10 -42.15 -19.05 5.13
N LEU A 11 -43.21 -18.33 5.54
CA LEU A 11 -43.40 -16.93 5.16
C LEU A 11 -42.36 -16.00 5.80
N VAL A 12 -41.92 -16.27 7.04
CA VAL A 12 -40.88 -15.48 7.72
C VAL A 12 -39.50 -15.69 7.08
N MET A 13 -39.22 -16.89 6.57
CA MET A 13 -37.96 -17.20 5.87
C MET A 13 -37.77 -16.39 4.57
N GLN A 14 -38.85 -15.94 3.93
CA GLN A 14 -38.76 -15.09 2.72
C GLN A 14 -38.41 -13.63 3.01
N MET A 15 -38.42 -13.20 4.28
CA MET A 15 -38.06 -11.84 4.69
C MET A 15 -36.56 -11.67 4.99
N ALA A 16 -35.74 -12.69 4.73
CA ALA A 16 -34.29 -12.61 4.88
C ALA A 16 -33.68 -11.75 3.76
N PHE A 17 -33.80 -10.43 3.89
CA PHE A 17 -33.02 -9.49 3.08
C PHE A 17 -31.56 -9.56 3.55
N GLY A 18 -30.70 -10.15 2.72
CA GLY A 18 -29.26 -9.94 2.87
C GLY A 18 -28.97 -8.48 2.62
N GLN A 19 -28.50 -7.75 3.63
CA GLN A 19 -28.04 -6.37 3.43
C GLN A 19 -26.83 -6.43 2.51
N SER A 20 -27.00 -5.98 1.27
CA SER A 20 -25.89 -5.61 0.41
C SER A 20 -25.12 -4.50 1.10
N LEU A 21 -23.81 -4.67 1.18
CA LEU A 21 -22.95 -3.73 1.90
C LEU A 21 -22.31 -2.78 0.89
N ASP A 22 -22.64 -1.50 1.01
CA ASP A 22 -22.02 -0.43 0.25
C ASP A 22 -20.49 -0.51 0.34
N TYR A 23 -19.82 -0.03 -0.70
CA TYR A 23 -18.36 -0.10 -0.73
C TYR A 23 -17.73 1.00 -1.56
N ILE A 24 -16.47 1.30 -1.27
CA ILE A 24 -15.67 2.21 -2.07
C ILE A 24 -14.80 1.40 -3.03
N SER A 25 -14.87 1.73 -4.31
CA SER A 25 -14.10 1.08 -5.36
C SER A 25 -13.06 2.04 -5.93
N VAL A 26 -11.79 1.62 -5.92
CA VAL A 26 -10.71 2.30 -6.63
C VAL A 26 -10.57 1.66 -8.00
N ARG A 27 -10.78 2.45 -9.05
CA ARG A 27 -10.78 1.99 -10.44
C ARG A 27 -9.72 2.70 -11.26
N LYS A 28 -9.17 2.03 -12.26
CA LYS A 28 -8.40 2.67 -13.32
C LYS A 28 -9.33 3.51 -14.21
N ALA A 29 -8.74 4.44 -14.98
CA ALA A 29 -9.47 5.20 -16.00
C ALA A 29 -10.24 4.32 -17.01
N ASN A 30 -9.77 3.09 -17.28
CA ASN A 30 -10.45 2.14 -18.16
C ASN A 30 -11.53 1.28 -17.44
N GLY A 31 -11.98 1.68 -16.25
CA GLY A 31 -13.01 0.99 -15.48
C GLY A 31 -12.54 -0.23 -14.68
N ARG A 32 -11.31 -0.74 -14.90
CA ARG A 32 -10.80 -1.91 -14.17
C ARG A 32 -10.63 -1.61 -12.68
N VAL A 33 -11.23 -2.44 -11.84
CA VAL A 33 -11.11 -2.38 -10.37
C VAL A 33 -9.67 -2.71 -9.93
N LEU A 34 -9.14 -1.88 -9.04
CA LEU A 34 -7.83 -2.04 -8.39
C LEU A 34 -7.98 -2.56 -6.96
N LYS A 35 -8.93 -2.01 -6.21
CA LYS A 35 -9.21 -2.37 -4.82
C LYS A 35 -10.63 -1.97 -4.49
N ASN A 36 -11.35 -2.85 -3.80
CA ASN A 36 -12.62 -2.52 -3.17
C ASN A 36 -12.40 -2.46 -1.66
N VAL A 37 -13.11 -1.55 -1.01
CA VAL A 37 -13.02 -1.28 0.43
C VAL A 37 -14.42 -1.48 1.01
N TYR A 38 -14.54 -2.51 1.83
CA TYR A 38 -15.78 -2.91 2.51
C TYR A 38 -15.63 -2.71 4.02
N ALA A 39 -16.74 -2.81 4.76
CA ALA A 39 -16.67 -2.96 6.22
C ALA A 39 -15.75 -4.13 6.60
N GLY A 40 -14.93 -3.94 7.64
CA GLY A 40 -13.88 -4.86 8.08
C GLY A 40 -12.55 -4.74 7.32
N SER A 41 -12.50 -4.03 6.18
CA SER A 41 -11.24 -3.86 5.44
C SER A 41 -10.28 -2.93 6.19
N ASN A 42 -8.99 -3.29 6.26
CA ASN A 42 -7.97 -2.36 6.73
C ASN A 42 -7.58 -1.36 5.63
N VAL A 43 -7.63 -0.08 5.96
CA VAL A 43 -7.32 1.01 5.03
C VAL A 43 -6.24 1.92 5.56
N LEU A 44 -5.50 2.49 4.62
CA LEU A 44 -4.64 3.65 4.82
C LEU A 44 -5.03 4.65 3.74
N LEU A 45 -5.55 5.79 4.17
CA LEU A 45 -6.10 6.83 3.33
C LEU A 45 -5.29 8.09 3.52
N GLN A 46 -5.15 8.87 2.45
CA GLN A 46 -4.75 10.26 2.53
C GLN A 46 -5.94 11.12 2.18
N LEU A 47 -6.28 12.06 3.05
CA LEU A 47 -7.35 13.02 2.84
C LEU A 47 -6.86 14.21 1.99
N THR A 48 -7.80 15.03 1.51
CA THR A 48 -7.53 16.22 0.68
C THR A 48 -6.70 17.28 1.41
N ASP A 49 -6.88 17.39 2.73
CA ASP A 49 -6.09 18.25 3.63
C ASP A 49 -4.64 17.76 3.85
N GLY A 50 -4.31 16.56 3.34
CA GLY A 50 -3.00 15.94 3.47
C GLY A 50 -2.83 15.04 4.70
N SER A 51 -3.80 15.02 5.62
CA SER A 51 -3.79 14.14 6.77
C SER A 51 -3.98 12.68 6.37
N TYR A 52 -3.63 11.77 7.27
CA TYR A 52 -3.71 10.33 7.05
C TYR A 52 -4.70 9.69 8.01
N LEU A 53 -5.52 8.80 7.48
CA LEU A 53 -6.47 7.99 8.25
C LEU A 53 -6.13 6.52 8.05
N GLN A 54 -5.86 5.82 9.16
CA GLN A 54 -5.47 4.41 9.12
C GLN A 54 -6.27 3.61 10.14
N GLY A 55 -6.83 2.49 9.69
CA GLY A 55 -7.53 1.56 10.57
C GLY A 55 -8.49 0.66 9.83
N PRO A 56 -9.22 -0.20 10.54
CA PRO A 56 -10.29 -1.00 9.98
C PRO A 56 -11.50 -0.11 9.69
N VAL A 57 -12.14 -0.38 8.56
CA VAL A 57 -13.40 0.25 8.18
C VAL A 57 -14.52 -0.33 9.02
N LYS A 58 -15.19 0.50 9.81
CA LYS A 58 -16.38 0.12 10.55
C LYS A 58 -17.58 -0.06 9.63
N ALA A 59 -17.79 0.88 8.72
CA ALA A 59 -18.90 0.88 7.78
C ALA A 59 -18.59 1.77 6.57
N VAL A 60 -19.29 1.50 5.47
CA VAL A 60 -19.42 2.38 4.31
C VAL A 60 -20.92 2.63 4.16
N ARG A 61 -21.34 3.89 4.13
CA ARG A 61 -22.73 4.29 3.90
C ARG A 61 -22.82 5.79 3.65
N ASN A 62 -23.85 6.26 2.96
CA ASN A 62 -24.12 7.67 2.71
C ASN A 62 -22.89 8.42 2.18
N ASP A 63 -22.27 7.91 1.11
CA ASP A 63 -21.08 8.48 0.48
C ASP A 63 -19.85 8.60 1.39
N SER A 64 -19.86 7.93 2.53
CA SER A 64 -18.87 8.11 3.59
C SER A 64 -18.28 6.78 4.06
N LEU A 65 -16.98 6.84 4.35
CA LEU A 65 -16.20 5.76 4.92
C LEU A 65 -15.95 6.03 6.40
N PHE A 66 -16.37 5.12 7.26
CA PHE A 66 -16.17 5.22 8.70
C PHE A 66 -15.01 4.32 9.12
N VAL A 67 -13.93 4.90 9.63
CA VAL A 67 -12.72 4.18 10.04
C VAL A 67 -12.54 4.26 11.54
N ILE A 68 -12.13 3.15 12.15
CA ILE A 68 -11.80 3.06 13.57
C ILE A 68 -10.34 3.48 13.76
N LEU A 69 -10.12 4.48 14.59
CA LEU A 69 -8.81 4.87 15.09
C LEU A 69 -8.57 4.26 16.46
N TYR A 70 -7.36 3.73 16.65
CA TYR A 70 -6.89 3.19 17.92
C TYR A 70 -5.88 4.16 18.54
N ASP A 71 -6.16 4.66 19.74
CA ASP A 71 -5.15 5.33 20.58
C ASP A 71 -4.41 4.25 21.38
N ILE A 72 -3.19 3.94 20.97
CA ILE A 72 -2.33 2.93 21.59
C ILE A 72 -1.26 3.63 22.40
N ARG A 73 -1.18 3.34 23.69
CA ARG A 73 -0.13 3.89 24.58
C ARG A 73 0.61 2.78 25.30
N TYR A 74 1.82 3.12 25.74
CA TYR A 74 2.61 2.24 26.58
C TYR A 74 2.21 2.44 28.04
N TYR A 75 1.94 1.34 28.73
CA TYR A 75 1.71 1.32 30.17
C TYR A 75 2.79 0.47 30.84
N PRO A 76 3.39 0.93 31.95
CA PRO A 76 4.37 0.16 32.69
C PRO A 76 3.70 -1.04 33.37
N THR A 77 4.35 -2.20 33.30
CA THR A 77 3.93 -3.40 34.02
C THR A 77 4.56 -3.43 35.40
N ASN A 78 4.03 -4.28 36.28
CA ASN A 78 4.59 -4.53 37.62
C ASN A 78 6.02 -5.06 37.61
N PHE A 79 6.52 -5.54 36.46
CA PHE A 79 7.88 -6.04 36.28
C PHE A 79 8.85 -5.00 35.69
N GLY A 80 8.45 -3.72 35.62
CA GLY A 80 9.30 -2.64 35.08
C GLY A 80 9.45 -2.67 33.55
N THR A 81 8.66 -3.48 32.84
CA THR A 81 8.58 -3.50 31.37
C THR A 81 7.40 -2.68 30.89
N TYR A 82 7.25 -2.46 29.58
CA TYR A 82 6.11 -1.73 29.01
C TYR A 82 5.26 -2.65 28.13
N VAL A 83 3.93 -2.56 28.29
CA VAL A 83 2.95 -3.22 27.41
C VAL A 83 2.18 -2.16 26.65
N ARG A 84 1.85 -2.45 25.38
CA ARG A 84 0.97 -1.60 24.58
C ARG A 84 -0.48 -1.97 24.88
N ASP A 85 -1.27 -0.99 25.27
CA ASP A 85 -2.71 -1.17 25.47
C ASP A 85 -3.51 -0.12 24.67
N THR A 86 -4.73 -0.49 24.29
CA THR A 86 -5.65 0.38 23.54
C THR A 86 -6.51 1.14 24.54
N ILE A 87 -6.28 2.44 24.68
CA ILE A 87 -7.01 3.26 25.66
C ILE A 87 -8.39 3.63 25.13
N THR A 88 -8.46 4.09 23.88
CA THR A 88 -9.69 4.59 23.27
C THR A 88 -9.78 4.14 21.82
N THR A 89 -11.01 3.85 21.40
CA THR A 89 -11.35 3.71 19.99
C THR A 89 -12.26 4.87 19.58
N SER A 90 -11.94 5.52 18.46
CA SER A 90 -12.75 6.60 17.92
C SER A 90 -13.12 6.29 16.48
N VAL A 91 -14.35 6.63 16.08
CA VAL A 91 -14.81 6.40 14.71
C VAL A 91 -14.81 7.74 13.99
N ILE A 92 -14.04 7.84 12.91
CA ILE A 92 -14.01 9.02 12.06
C ILE A 92 -14.66 8.68 10.72
N GLY A 93 -15.60 9.52 10.30
CA GLY A 93 -16.19 9.48 8.95
C GLY A 93 -15.41 10.37 8.00
N ALA A 94 -15.10 9.87 6.82
CA ALA A 94 -14.54 10.64 5.70
C ALA A 94 -15.42 10.42 4.47
N ARG A 95 -15.90 11.50 3.85
CA ARG A 95 -16.63 11.40 2.57
C ARG A 95 -15.69 10.93 1.48
N PHE A 96 -16.17 10.15 0.52
CA PHE A 96 -15.30 9.62 -0.54
C PHE A 96 -14.61 10.73 -1.35
N GLN A 97 -15.25 11.90 -1.46
CA GLN A 97 -14.73 13.10 -2.14
C GLN A 97 -13.55 13.74 -1.39
N ASP A 98 -13.52 13.59 -0.07
CA ASP A 98 -12.42 14.09 0.78
C ASP A 98 -11.23 13.11 0.80
N ILE A 99 -11.38 11.92 0.19
CA ILE A 99 -10.29 10.94 0.07
C ILE A 99 -9.48 11.24 -1.19
N LYS A 100 -8.26 11.76 -1.00
CA LYS A 100 -7.32 12.05 -2.08
C LYS A 100 -6.70 10.78 -2.66
N ARG A 101 -6.22 9.88 -1.79
CA ARG A 101 -5.55 8.64 -2.20
C ARG A 101 -5.82 7.49 -1.24
N ILE A 102 -5.90 6.28 -1.77
CA ILE A 102 -6.06 5.04 -1.00
C ILE A 102 -4.84 4.15 -1.21
N HIS A 103 -4.32 3.55 -0.15
CA HIS A 103 -3.23 2.58 -0.26
C HIS A 103 -3.71 1.27 -0.92
N LEU A 104 -3.08 0.90 -2.02
CA LEU A 104 -3.49 -0.20 -2.90
C LEU A 104 -2.74 -1.52 -2.62
N GLN A 105 -1.78 -1.55 -1.69
CA GLN A 105 -0.96 -2.72 -1.36
C GLN A 105 -0.56 -3.54 -2.60
N GLN A 106 -0.03 -2.87 -3.62
CA GLN A 106 0.34 -3.55 -4.87
C GLN A 106 1.64 -4.32 -4.68
N ARG A 107 1.57 -5.65 -4.74
CA ARG A 107 2.77 -6.50 -4.82
C ARG A 107 3.51 -6.17 -6.11
N LYS A 108 4.66 -5.50 -6.00
CA LYS A 108 5.57 -5.33 -7.14
C LYS A 108 6.11 -6.72 -7.53
N GLY A 109 6.05 -7.04 -8.82
CA GLY A 109 6.69 -8.25 -9.37
C GLY A 109 8.18 -8.26 -9.06
N PHE A 110 8.75 -9.45 -8.85
CA PHE A 110 10.14 -9.65 -8.41
C PHE A 110 11.14 -8.84 -9.25
N LEU A 111 11.05 -8.93 -10.59
CA LEU A 111 11.94 -8.21 -11.50
C LEU A 111 11.90 -6.69 -11.29
N LYS A 112 10.72 -6.08 -11.13
CA LYS A 112 10.60 -4.62 -10.92
C LYS A 112 11.16 -4.17 -9.58
N ARG A 113 11.21 -5.07 -8.60
CA ARG A 113 11.75 -4.79 -7.26
C ARG A 113 13.27 -4.91 -7.24
N VAL A 114 13.82 -5.90 -7.94
CA VAL A 114 15.23 -6.29 -7.82
C VAL A 114 16.10 -5.69 -8.92
N SER A 115 15.59 -5.48 -10.14
CA SER A 115 16.42 -5.10 -11.29
C SER A 115 17.22 -3.80 -11.10
N GLY A 116 16.55 -2.72 -10.68
CA GLY A 116 17.21 -1.42 -10.44
C GLY A 116 18.32 -1.51 -9.38
N PRO A 117 18.00 -1.95 -8.15
CA PRO A 117 19.00 -2.13 -7.10
C PRO A 117 20.14 -3.08 -7.49
N LEU A 118 19.86 -4.18 -8.17
CA LEU A 118 20.88 -5.14 -8.58
C LEU A 118 21.89 -4.52 -9.56
N LEU A 119 21.42 -3.76 -10.55
CA LEU A 119 22.29 -3.06 -11.50
C LEU A 119 23.09 -1.94 -10.82
N MET A 120 22.49 -1.21 -9.87
CA MET A 120 23.21 -0.21 -9.09
C MET A 120 24.30 -0.84 -8.23
N ILE A 121 24.00 -1.94 -7.53
CA ILE A 121 24.98 -2.66 -6.71
C ILE A 121 26.08 -3.25 -7.58
N GLY A 122 25.73 -3.87 -8.71
CA GLY A 122 26.70 -4.45 -9.64
C GLY A 122 27.62 -3.40 -10.27
N GLY A 123 27.06 -2.33 -10.85
CA GLY A 123 27.84 -1.26 -11.47
C GLY A 123 28.65 -0.46 -10.47
N GLY A 124 28.04 -0.04 -9.36
CA GLY A 124 28.71 0.71 -8.30
C GLY A 124 29.77 -0.11 -7.58
N GLY A 125 29.47 -1.38 -7.29
CA GLY A 125 30.42 -2.32 -6.69
C GLY A 125 31.64 -2.57 -7.58
N TYR A 126 31.44 -2.71 -8.90
CA TYR A 126 32.53 -2.87 -9.85
C TYR A 126 33.44 -1.63 -9.92
N ILE A 127 32.85 -0.42 -9.93
CA ILE A 127 33.60 0.83 -9.89
C ILE A 127 34.41 0.92 -8.60
N ALA A 128 33.77 0.68 -7.45
CA ALA A 128 34.42 0.71 -6.15
C ALA A 128 35.60 -0.26 -6.08
N LEU A 129 35.42 -1.50 -6.57
CA LEU A 129 36.48 -2.50 -6.62
C LEU A 129 37.67 -2.05 -7.47
N ASN A 130 37.42 -1.44 -8.64
CA ASN A 130 38.50 -0.94 -9.50
C ASN A 130 39.27 0.21 -8.86
N VAL A 131 38.58 1.13 -8.18
CA VAL A 131 39.22 2.24 -7.47
C VAL A 131 40.07 1.73 -6.32
N LEU A 132 39.55 0.79 -5.53
CA LEU A 132 40.28 0.19 -4.42
C LEU A 132 41.51 -0.59 -4.92
N ASN A 133 41.37 -1.38 -5.98
CA ASN A 133 42.50 -2.12 -6.54
C ASN A 133 43.57 -1.18 -7.11
N GLY A 134 43.19 -0.07 -7.72
CA GLY A 134 44.15 0.94 -8.17
C GLY A 134 44.92 1.61 -7.03
N GLY A 135 44.27 1.82 -5.88
CA GLY A 135 44.90 2.38 -4.68
C GLY A 135 45.78 1.37 -3.92
N PHE A 136 45.38 0.10 -3.85
CA PHE A 136 46.09 -0.92 -3.07
C PHE A 136 47.14 -1.69 -3.86
N TYR A 137 46.89 -1.98 -5.14
CA TYR A 137 47.74 -2.82 -5.99
C TYR A 137 48.45 -2.04 -7.10
N ASN A 138 48.39 -0.69 -7.09
CA ASN A 138 48.93 0.20 -8.13
C ASN A 138 48.41 -0.11 -9.55
N ASP A 139 47.24 -0.74 -9.66
CA ASP A 139 46.61 -0.99 -10.94
C ASP A 139 46.19 0.33 -11.61
N SER A 140 46.45 0.46 -12.90
CA SER A 140 46.11 1.70 -13.63
C SER A 140 44.60 1.81 -13.85
N VAL A 141 43.92 2.54 -12.96
CA VAL A 141 42.48 2.88 -13.08
C VAL A 141 42.22 3.71 -14.34
N THR A 142 43.20 4.51 -14.74
CA THR A 142 43.12 5.45 -15.88
C THR A 142 43.53 4.85 -17.22
N SER A 143 43.95 3.58 -17.28
CA SER A 143 44.29 2.96 -18.55
C SER A 143 43.08 2.90 -19.49
N PRO A 144 43.24 3.05 -20.81
CA PRO A 144 42.11 3.06 -21.76
C PRO A 144 41.22 1.81 -21.65
N GLY A 145 41.80 0.65 -21.33
CA GLY A 145 41.07 -0.60 -21.10
C GLY A 145 40.21 -0.56 -19.84
N ASN A 146 40.75 -0.08 -18.71
CA ASN A 146 39.99 0.04 -17.46
C ASN A 146 38.99 1.19 -17.49
N LEU A 147 39.32 2.30 -18.16
CA LEU A 147 38.41 3.42 -18.36
C LEU A 147 37.14 3.00 -19.12
N ARG A 148 37.30 2.16 -20.15
CA ARG A 148 36.16 1.55 -20.86
C ARG A 148 35.31 0.68 -19.94
N LYS A 149 35.92 -0.16 -19.10
CA LYS A 149 35.20 -1.02 -18.15
C LYS A 149 34.46 -0.20 -17.08
N ILE A 150 35.11 0.80 -16.50
CA ILE A 150 34.50 1.74 -15.55
C ILE A 150 33.35 2.50 -16.21
N GLY A 151 33.53 2.95 -17.46
CA GLY A 151 32.48 3.59 -18.26
C GLY A 151 31.27 2.68 -18.46
N THR A 152 31.48 1.40 -18.80
CA THR A 152 30.38 0.43 -18.90
C THR A 152 29.68 0.21 -17.56
N ALA A 153 30.43 0.09 -16.46
CA ALA A 153 29.88 -0.08 -15.13
C ALA A 153 29.08 1.16 -14.66
N ALA A 154 29.53 2.37 -15.02
CA ALA A 154 28.81 3.61 -14.77
C ALA A 154 27.51 3.66 -15.58
N GLY A 155 27.52 3.20 -16.83
CA GLY A 155 26.32 3.03 -17.65
C GLY A 155 25.31 2.06 -17.02
N VAL A 156 25.79 0.91 -16.53
CA VAL A 156 24.97 -0.09 -15.82
C VAL A 156 24.36 0.50 -14.53
N PHE A 157 25.18 1.22 -13.75
CA PHE A 157 24.70 1.91 -12.55
C PHE A 157 23.61 2.94 -12.88
N GLY A 158 23.85 3.78 -13.89
CA GLY A 158 22.90 4.81 -14.35
C GLY A 158 21.58 4.21 -14.82
N LEU A 159 21.63 3.12 -15.57
CA LEU A 159 20.43 2.37 -15.98
C LEU A 159 19.69 1.81 -14.76
N GLY A 160 20.42 1.24 -13.80
CA GLY A 160 19.85 0.76 -12.54
C GLY A 160 19.11 1.85 -11.75
N PHE A 161 19.73 3.02 -11.63
CA PHE A 161 19.15 4.19 -10.97
C PHE A 161 17.87 4.65 -11.66
N LEU A 162 17.88 4.73 -13.00
CA LEU A 162 16.71 5.12 -13.79
C LEU A 162 15.57 4.12 -13.61
N LEU A 163 15.85 2.81 -13.68
CA LEU A 163 14.86 1.77 -13.46
C LEU A 163 14.29 1.80 -12.04
N HIS A 164 15.14 2.01 -11.03
CA HIS A 164 14.70 2.15 -9.64
C HIS A 164 13.72 3.32 -9.48
N LYS A 165 14.04 4.47 -10.08
CA LYS A 165 13.17 5.66 -10.07
C LYS A 165 11.85 5.45 -10.80
N LEU A 166 11.88 4.79 -11.97
CA LEU A 166 10.66 4.51 -12.75
C LEU A 166 9.72 3.51 -12.06
N PHE A 167 10.26 2.55 -11.31
CA PHE A 167 9.48 1.57 -10.55
C PHE A 167 9.26 1.96 -9.09
N ALA A 168 9.75 3.13 -8.67
CA ALA A 168 9.39 3.73 -7.40
C ALA A 168 7.87 3.98 -7.39
N SER A 169 7.23 3.53 -6.33
CA SER A 169 5.80 3.74 -6.11
C SER A 169 5.60 3.71 -4.62
N ASP A 170 4.88 4.71 -4.13
CA ASP A 170 4.44 4.90 -2.75
C ASP A 170 3.33 3.90 -2.34
N GLY A 171 2.86 3.07 -3.28
CA GLY A 171 1.79 2.11 -3.05
C GLY A 171 0.39 2.72 -2.96
N PHE A 172 0.26 4.04 -3.12
CA PHE A 172 -1.02 4.73 -3.13
C PHE A 172 -1.67 4.74 -4.52
N SER A 173 -2.97 5.01 -4.56
CA SER A 173 -3.68 5.31 -5.80
C SER A 173 -3.08 6.56 -6.47
N LYS A 174 -3.01 6.52 -7.80
CA LYS A 174 -2.51 7.63 -8.61
C LYS A 174 -3.67 8.61 -8.91
N PRO A 175 -3.39 9.88 -9.21
CA PRO A 175 -4.43 10.86 -9.58
C PRO A 175 -5.33 10.43 -10.74
N LYS A 176 -4.82 9.57 -11.63
CA LYS A 176 -5.58 8.99 -12.76
C LYS A 176 -6.52 7.84 -12.37
N HIS A 177 -6.54 7.44 -11.10
CA HIS A 177 -7.45 6.42 -10.60
C HIS A 177 -8.68 7.10 -10.02
N ASN A 178 -9.85 6.55 -10.31
CA ASN A 178 -11.11 7.07 -9.84
C ASN A 178 -11.48 6.34 -8.55
N ILE A 179 -11.83 7.10 -7.51
CA ILE A 179 -12.40 6.58 -6.26
C ILE A 179 -13.90 6.79 -6.37
N VAL A 180 -14.67 5.72 -6.29
CA VAL A 180 -16.11 5.72 -6.56
C VAL A 180 -16.84 5.05 -5.43
N TYR A 181 -17.92 5.67 -4.96
CA TYR A 181 -18.88 5.03 -4.06
C TYR A 181 -19.80 4.10 -4.86
N VAL A 182 -20.01 2.90 -4.35
CA VAL A 182 -20.93 1.93 -4.94
C VAL A 182 -21.99 1.57 -3.89
N ASP A 183 -23.21 1.99 -4.20
CA ASP A 183 -24.45 1.61 -3.52
C ASP A 183 -24.95 0.29 -4.12
N LEU A 184 -25.43 -0.65 -3.30
CA LEU A 184 -25.87 -1.98 -3.73
C LEU A 184 -27.29 -2.29 -3.28
#